data_AF-A0A838GBB7-F1
#
_entry.id   AF-A0A838GBB7-F1
#
_cell.length_a   1.000
_cell.length_b   1.000
_cell.length_c   1.000
_cell.angle_alpha   90.00
_cell.angle_beta   90.00
_cell.angle_gamma   90.00
#
_symmetry.space_group_name_H-M   'P 1'
#
loop_
_entity.id
_entity.type
_entity.pdbx_description
1 polymer ?
#
loop_
_entity_poly.entity_id
_entity_poly.type
_entity_poly.pdbx_seq_one_letter_code
_entity_poly.pdbx_strand_id
1 'polypeptide(L)'
;MSVFRTKNYTEEELGYPTEAYGRIPSFANREEEAAFWDTHDLTEFDGVELHPVEVTIGGELAERLTLRLDAEDRAELARRARAKGVGPSTLVRMWIKERLDQEATAKP
;
A
#
# COMPACT_ATOMS: atom_id res chain seq x y z
N MET A 1 12.83 4.44 -8.22
CA MET A 1 12.68 3.02 -7.88
C MET A 1 12.23 2.94 -6.43
N SER A 2 10.94 2.67 -6.19
CA SER A 2 10.40 2.46 -4.85
C SER A 2 10.61 0.99 -4.50
N VAL A 3 11.46 0.72 -3.51
CA VAL A 3 11.65 -0.63 -2.97
C VAL A 3 10.46 -0.90 -2.05
N PHE A 4 9.40 -1.51 -2.59
CA PHE A 4 8.41 -2.15 -1.73
C PHE A 4 9.12 -3.30 -1.02
N ARG A 5 9.40 -3.11 0.27
CA ARG A 5 9.88 -4.19 1.14
C ARG A 5 8.75 -5.22 1.23
N THR A 6 8.84 -6.29 0.45
CA THR A 6 7.98 -7.46 0.60
C THR A 6 8.34 -8.07 1.96
N LYS A 7 7.41 -7.99 2.91
CA LYS A 7 7.51 -8.82 4.11
C LYS A 7 7.29 -10.26 3.65
N ASN A 8 8.29 -11.12 3.84
CA ASN A 8 8.10 -12.56 3.69
C ASN A 8 7.54 -13.06 5.02
N TYR A 9 6.31 -13.58 4.98
CA TYR A 9 5.62 -14.15 6.13
C TYR A 9 5.87 -15.67 6.16
N THR A 10 6.03 -16.26 7.34
CA THR A 10 6.09 -17.73 7.46
C THR A 10 4.69 -18.34 7.34
N GLU A 11 4.60 -19.63 7.01
CA GLU A 11 3.31 -20.32 6.91
C GLU A 11 2.56 -20.32 8.26
N GLU A 12 3.28 -20.40 9.38
CA GLU A 12 2.68 -20.27 10.72
C GLU A 12 2.10 -18.87 10.96
N GLU A 13 2.79 -17.80 10.52
CA GLU A 13 2.29 -16.41 10.62
C GLU A 13 1.07 -16.15 9.75
N LEU A 14 0.89 -16.93 8.69
CA LEU A 14 -0.24 -16.85 7.78
C LEU A 14 -1.42 -17.73 8.24
N GLY A 15 -1.24 -18.48 9.32
CA GLY A 15 -2.30 -19.27 9.95
C GLY A 15 -2.46 -20.67 9.36
N TYR A 16 -1.41 -21.25 8.76
CA TYR A 16 -1.41 -22.65 8.34
C TYR A 16 -1.03 -23.60 9.50
N PRO A 17 -1.58 -24.83 9.55
CA PRO A 17 -2.58 -25.36 8.62
C PRO A 17 -3.96 -24.70 8.81
N THR A 18 -4.71 -24.54 7.72
CA THR A 18 -6.07 -24.00 7.79
C THR A 18 -7.06 -25.07 8.27
N GLU A 19 -8.20 -24.63 8.80
CA GLU A 19 -9.30 -25.53 9.16
C GLU A 19 -10.23 -25.76 7.96
N ALA A 20 -10.71 -27.00 7.79
CA ALA A 20 -11.65 -27.32 6.73
C ALA A 20 -13.02 -26.67 6.97
N TYR A 21 -13.64 -26.14 5.91
CA TYR A 21 -14.96 -25.50 5.98
C TYR A 21 -15.84 -25.88 4.80
N GLY A 22 -16.87 -26.69 5.06
CA GLY A 22 -17.79 -27.16 4.02
C GLY A 22 -17.06 -27.95 2.94
N ARG A 23 -17.10 -27.46 1.70
CA ARG A 23 -16.41 -28.04 0.53
C ARG A 23 -14.94 -27.61 0.41
N ILE A 24 -14.48 -26.65 1.21
CA ILE A 24 -13.10 -26.17 1.22
C ILE A 24 -12.31 -27.04 2.21
N PRO A 25 -11.28 -27.79 1.75
CA PRO A 25 -10.48 -28.64 2.63
C PRO A 25 -9.51 -27.82 3.50
N SER A 26 -8.92 -28.47 4.50
CA SER A 26 -7.78 -27.92 5.25
C SER A 26 -6.52 -27.96 4.38
N PHE A 27 -5.73 -26.89 4.39
CA PHE A 27 -4.46 -26.78 3.66
C PHE A 27 -3.29 -26.73 4.61
N ALA A 28 -2.20 -27.43 4.29
CA ALA A 28 -1.00 -27.43 5.12
C ALA A 28 -0.07 -26.23 4.85
N ASN A 29 -0.17 -25.61 3.68
CA ASN A 29 0.64 -24.47 3.25
C ASN A 29 -0.05 -23.69 2.10
N ARG A 30 0.47 -22.51 1.80
CA ARG A 30 0.00 -21.64 0.71
C ARG A 30 0.01 -22.27 -0.66
N GLU A 31 1.03 -23.06 -0.99
CA GLU A 31 1.15 -23.66 -2.32
C GLU A 31 0.02 -24.67 -2.59
N GLU A 32 -0.36 -25.44 -1.57
CA GLU A 32 -1.48 -26.37 -1.63
C GLU A 32 -2.82 -25.64 -1.80
N GLU A 33 -3.04 -24.58 -1.02
CA GLU A 33 -4.24 -23.74 -1.15
C GLU A 33 -4.33 -23.07 -2.54
N ALA A 34 -3.21 -22.55 -3.05
CA ALA A 34 -3.17 -21.95 -4.38
C ALA A 34 -3.54 -22.97 -5.48
N ALA A 35 -3.00 -24.18 -5.41
CA ALA A 35 -3.30 -25.24 -6.37
C ALA A 35 -4.79 -25.64 -6.36
N PHE A 36 -5.43 -25.60 -5.18
CA PHE A 36 -6.88 -25.80 -5.08
C PHE A 36 -7.64 -24.68 -5.80
N TRP A 37 -7.33 -23.41 -5.51
CA TRP A 37 -8.03 -22.27 -6.12
C TRP A 37 -7.73 -22.08 -7.61
N ASP A 38 -6.59 -22.55 -8.12
CA ASP A 38 -6.29 -22.56 -9.56
C ASP A 38 -7.23 -23.48 -10.36
N THR A 39 -7.85 -24.47 -9.69
CA THR A 39 -8.69 -25.48 -10.33
C THR A 39 -10.19 -25.33 -10.04
N HIS A 40 -10.57 -24.45 -9.11
CA HIS A 40 -11.96 -24.25 -8.69
C HIS A 40 -12.43 -22.81 -8.94
N ASP A 41 -13.69 -22.66 -9.35
CA ASP A 41 -14.28 -21.33 -9.55
C ASP A 41 -14.79 -20.76 -8.22
N LEU A 42 -14.39 -19.53 -7.87
CA LEU A 42 -14.80 -18.86 -6.62
C LEU A 42 -16.32 -18.75 -6.47
N THR A 43 -17.06 -18.63 -7.57
CA THR A 43 -18.52 -18.51 -7.56
C THR A 43 -19.22 -19.78 -7.07
N GLU A 44 -18.54 -20.93 -7.11
CA GLU A 44 -19.09 -22.19 -6.60
C GLU A 44 -19.28 -22.20 -5.08
N PHE A 45 -18.58 -21.30 -4.37
CA PHE A 45 -18.54 -21.21 -2.90
C PHE A 45 -19.23 -19.94 -2.38
N ASP A 46 -19.69 -19.05 -3.26
CA ASP A 46 -20.31 -17.77 -2.90
C ASP A 46 -21.68 -17.98 -2.20
N GLY A 47 -21.92 -17.23 -1.13
CA GLY A 47 -23.16 -17.23 -0.37
C GLY A 47 -23.41 -18.42 0.55
N VAL A 48 -22.55 -19.45 0.53
CA VAL A 48 -22.61 -20.62 1.43
C VAL A 48 -21.34 -20.74 2.26
N GLU A 49 -20.17 -20.85 1.61
CA GLU A 49 -18.88 -20.96 2.32
C GLU A 49 -18.09 -19.64 2.34
N LEU A 50 -18.28 -18.79 1.32
CA LEU A 50 -17.68 -17.46 1.24
C LEU A 50 -18.73 -16.38 1.51
N HIS A 51 -18.35 -15.38 2.29
CA HIS A 51 -19.17 -14.21 2.54
C HIS A 51 -18.36 -12.95 2.23
N PRO A 52 -19.00 -11.89 1.71
CA PRO A 52 -18.33 -10.64 1.45
C PRO A 52 -17.84 -10.04 2.78
N VAL A 53 -16.56 -9.69 2.82
CA VAL A 53 -15.97 -8.97 3.96
C VAL A 53 -15.86 -7.49 3.59
N GLU A 54 -16.36 -6.62 4.45
CA GLU A 54 -16.13 -5.19 4.31
C GLU A 54 -14.68 -4.86 4.64
N VAL A 55 -13.87 -4.67 3.61
CA VAL A 55 -12.48 -4.23 3.78
C VAL A 55 -12.47 -2.72 3.98
N THR A 56 -12.18 -2.28 5.20
CA THR A 56 -11.79 -0.90 5.44
C THR A 56 -10.36 -0.74 4.96
N ILE A 57 -10.19 -0.23 3.74
CA ILE A 57 -8.90 0.29 3.30
C ILE A 57 -8.60 1.43 4.26
N GLY A 58 -7.56 1.28 5.09
CA GLY A 58 -7.20 2.25 6.12
C GLY A 58 -7.23 3.68 5.56
N GLY A 59 -7.72 4.61 6.37
CA GLY A 59 -7.86 6.02 6.01
C GLY A 59 -6.56 6.59 5.41
N GLU A 60 -6.68 7.70 4.67
CA GLU A 60 -5.54 8.33 4.01
C GLU A 60 -4.29 8.34 4.91
N LEU A 61 -3.25 7.62 4.50
CA LEU A 61 -2.00 7.49 5.25
C LEU A 61 -1.30 8.85 5.47
N ALA A 62 -1.79 9.93 4.85
CA ALA A 62 -1.34 11.30 5.03
C ALA A 62 -2.46 12.30 4.73
N GLU A 63 -2.52 13.39 5.49
CA GLU A 63 -3.39 14.52 5.18
C GLU A 63 -2.91 15.27 3.93
N ARG A 64 -3.87 15.71 3.10
CA ARG A 64 -3.58 16.47 1.87
C ARG A 64 -3.50 17.97 2.15
N LEU A 65 -2.44 18.60 1.69
CA LEU A 65 -2.29 20.07 1.65
C LEU A 65 -2.44 20.55 0.20
N THR A 66 -3.42 21.43 -0.05
CA THR A 66 -3.59 22.07 -1.36
C THR A 66 -2.93 23.44 -1.35
N LEU A 67 -1.97 23.67 -2.24
CA LEU A 67 -1.24 24.93 -2.37
C LEU A 67 -1.58 25.59 -3.70
N ARG A 68 -1.89 26.89 -3.66
CA ARG A 68 -2.03 27.72 -4.86
C ARG A 68 -0.66 28.28 -5.22
N LEU A 69 -0.23 27.98 -6.44
CA LEU A 69 0.97 28.53 -7.06
C LEU A 69 0.54 29.22 -8.35
N ASP A 70 1.22 30.29 -8.73
CA ASP A 70 1.06 30.83 -10.08
C ASP A 70 1.63 29.86 -11.13
N ALA A 71 1.43 30.21 -12.39
CA ALA A 71 1.84 29.35 -13.50
C ALA A 71 3.36 29.19 -13.61
N GLU A 72 4.13 30.23 -13.26
CA GLU A 72 5.58 30.25 -13.36
C GLU A 72 6.20 29.36 -12.29
N ASP A 73 5.79 29.54 -11.04
CA ASP A 73 6.22 28.74 -9.90
C ASP A 73 5.85 27.26 -10.07
N ARG A 74 4.65 26.98 -10.57
CA ARG A 74 4.21 25.61 -10.86
C ARG A 74 5.06 24.96 -11.94
N ALA A 75 5.40 25.70 -13.00
CA ALA A 75 6.24 25.20 -14.08
C ALA A 75 7.68 24.94 -13.59
N GLU A 76 8.24 25.84 -12.78
CA GLU A 76 9.57 25.68 -12.21
C GLU A 76 9.66 24.48 -11.26
N LEU A 77 8.66 24.32 -10.38
CA LEU A 77 8.57 23.15 -9.52
C LEU A 77 8.55 21.85 -10.33
N ALA A 78 7.75 21.80 -11.41
CA ALA A 78 7.67 20.63 -12.26
C ALA A 78 8.99 20.31 -12.96
N ARG A 79 9.71 21.34 -13.46
CA ARG A 79 11.05 21.16 -14.05
C ARG A 79 12.03 20.58 -13.05
N ARG A 80 12.09 21.12 -11.83
CA ARG A 80 13.00 20.65 -10.76
C ARG A 80 12.67 19.24 -10.30
N ALA A 81 11.39 18.93 -10.16
CA ALA A 81 10.94 17.59 -9.78
C ALA A 81 11.34 16.56 -10.83
N ARG A 82 11.12 16.87 -12.10
CA ARG A 82 11.51 16.02 -13.24
C ARG A 82 13.02 15.79 -13.29
N ALA A 83 13.82 16.83 -13.12
CA ALA A 83 15.28 16.71 -13.08
C ALA A 83 15.78 15.78 -11.96
N LYS A 84 15.01 15.66 -10.87
CA LYS A 84 15.28 14.78 -9.73
C LYS A 84 14.58 13.41 -9.82
N GLY A 85 13.84 13.13 -10.90
CA GLY A 85 13.13 11.86 -11.08
C GLY A 85 11.96 11.64 -10.12
N VAL A 86 11.40 12.72 -9.56
CA VAL A 86 10.28 12.67 -8.60
C VAL A 86 9.09 13.51 -9.08
N GLY A 87 7.91 13.28 -8.49
CA GLY A 87 6.73 14.10 -8.76
C GLY A 87 6.78 15.46 -8.04
N PRO A 88 6.07 16.50 -8.54
CA PRO A 88 6.03 17.82 -7.91
C PRO A 88 5.63 17.79 -6.42
N SER A 89 4.58 17.04 -6.06
CA SER A 89 4.12 16.90 -4.67
C SER A 89 5.16 16.21 -3.78
N THR A 90 5.91 15.25 -4.31
CA THR A 90 7.01 14.60 -3.59
C THR A 90 8.14 15.59 -3.31
N LEU A 91 8.53 16.39 -4.30
CA LEU A 91 9.56 17.40 -4.14
C LEU A 91 9.16 18.47 -3.10
N VAL A 92 7.93 18.99 -3.18
CA VAL A 92 7.39 19.95 -2.20
C VAL A 92 7.42 19.35 -0.79
N ARG A 93 6.97 18.09 -0.63
CA ARG A 93 7.00 17.42 0.67
C ARG A 93 8.42 17.32 1.24
N MET A 94 9.41 17.02 0.41
CA MET A 94 10.82 16.96 0.83
C MET A 94 11.31 18.33 1.31
N TRP A 95 11.07 19.38 0.53
CA TRP A 95 11.47 20.74 0.90
C TRP A 95 10.78 21.27 2.15
N ILE A 96 9.49 20.99 2.34
CA ILE A 96 8.77 21.38 3.56
C ILE A 96 9.43 20.73 4.78
N LYS A 97 9.75 19.43 4.72
CA LYS A 97 10.43 18.73 5.81
C LYS A 97 11.80 19.33 6.10
N GLU A 98 12.61 19.51 5.06
CA GLU A 98 13.93 20.11 5.18
C GLU A 98 13.87 21.49 5.83
N ARG A 99 12.89 22.32 5.43
CA ARG A 99 12.69 23.65 6.00
C ARG A 99 12.28 23.62 7.47
N LEU A 100 11.38 22.71 7.85
CA LEU A 100 10.96 22.53 9.24
C LEU A 100 12.13 22.09 10.13
N ASP A 101 12.98 21.18 9.64
CA ASP A 101 14.17 20.73 10.38
C ASP A 101 15.18 21.88 10.57
N GLN A 102 15.37 22.72 9.55
CA GLN A 102 16.21 23.93 9.64
C GLN A 102 15.66 24.94 10.66
N GLU A 103 14.34 25.16 10.70
CA GLU A 103 13.74 26.09 11.67
C GLU A 103 13.78 25.56 13.11
N ALA A 104 13.64 24.24 13.28
CA ALA A 104 13.75 23.60 14.60
C ALA A 104 15.17 23.71 15.16
N THR A 105 16.20 23.57 14.32
CA THR A 105 17.61 23.66 14.72
C THR A 105 18.10 25.11 14.90
N ALA A 106 17.46 26.08 14.23
CA ALA A 106 17.81 27.50 14.32
C ALA A 106 17.16 28.24 15.51
N LYS A 107 16.24 27.60 16.23
CA LYS A 107 15.59 28.17 17.40
C LYS A 107 16.43 27.87 18.65
N PRO A 108 16.94 28.89 19.39
CA PRO A 108 17.69 28.69 20.63
C PRO A 108 16.81 28.13 21.76
#